data_AF-A0A966W540-F1
#
_entry.id   AF-A0A966W540-F1
#
_cell.length_a   1.000
_cell.length_b   1.000
_cell.length_c   1.000
_cell.angle_alpha   90.00
_cell.angle_beta   90.00
_cell.angle_gamma   90.00
#
_symmetry.space_group_name_H-M   'P 1'
#
loop_
_entity.id
_entity.type
_entity.pdbx_description
1 polymer ?
#
loop_
_entity_poly.entity_id
_entity_poly.type
_entity_poly.pdbx_seq_one_letter_code
_entity_poly.pdbx_strand_id
1 'polypeptide(L)'
;MNSTKLYDLLESVMAEVGENTAEPYATRRDLGYNSTKYYWKADDVEGGASYVMKIFKKEVKGYDKLHLRGTVLYDIAFGVLEDEEYDFVDYHATNKTAKLGNMRRVMATVISSLKKEIQFDIEDEQPPVSMITMQPTKETNFDDRRANVYMAYIKKNMPAGSRVEYQEKGNTIVIELPTE
;
A
#
# COMPACT_ATOMS: atom_id res chain seq x y z
N MET A 1 -15.62 -7.29 7.82
CA MET A 1 -15.87 -5.98 7.19
C MET A 1 -16.02 -6.17 5.68
N ASN A 2 -17.11 -5.68 5.06
CA ASN A 2 -17.28 -5.73 3.60
C ASN A 2 -16.30 -4.75 2.92
N SER A 3 -15.72 -5.10 1.77
CA SER A 3 -14.74 -4.30 1.00
C SER A 3 -15.19 -2.84 0.78
N THR A 4 -16.49 -2.58 0.72
CA THR A 4 -17.08 -1.22 0.67
C THR A 4 -16.68 -0.35 1.87
N LYS A 5 -16.72 -0.89 3.10
CA LYS A 5 -16.33 -0.15 4.31
C LYS A 5 -14.83 0.19 4.31
N LEU A 6 -13.98 -0.67 3.72
CA LEU A 6 -12.56 -0.37 3.54
C LEU A 6 -12.34 0.75 2.52
N TYR A 7 -13.12 0.74 1.43
CA TYR A 7 -13.09 1.78 0.41
C TYR A 7 -13.44 3.17 0.98
N ASP A 8 -14.55 3.27 1.71
CA ASP A 8 -15.01 4.52 2.34
C ASP A 8 -13.99 5.06 3.34
N LEU A 9 -13.35 4.16 4.10
CA LEU A 9 -12.29 4.54 5.02
C LEU A 9 -11.09 5.11 4.28
N LEU A 10 -10.62 4.47 3.20
CA LEU A 10 -9.52 5.01 2.40
C LEU A 10 -9.87 6.39 1.81
N GLU A 11 -11.14 6.75 1.62
CA GLU A 11 -11.55 8.13 1.29
C GLU A 11 -11.28 9.11 2.44
N SER A 12 -11.72 8.78 3.64
CA SER A 12 -11.44 9.59 4.84
C SER A 12 -9.94 9.78 5.04
N VAL A 13 -9.17 8.71 4.81
CA VAL A 13 -7.71 8.70 4.88
C VAL A 13 -7.13 9.75 3.92
N MET A 14 -7.48 9.72 2.63
CA MET A 14 -6.96 10.68 1.65
C MET A 14 -7.29 12.14 2.00
N ALA A 15 -8.50 12.40 2.50
CA ALA A 15 -8.91 13.74 2.94
C ALA A 15 -8.04 14.26 4.11
N GLU A 16 -7.56 13.38 4.99
CA GLU A 16 -6.84 13.75 6.22
C GLU A 16 -5.31 13.86 6.04
N VAL A 17 -4.70 13.16 5.07
CA VAL A 17 -3.24 13.28 4.78
C VAL A 17 -2.82 14.68 4.35
N GLY A 18 -3.78 15.56 4.07
CA GLY A 18 -3.55 16.91 3.57
C GLY A 18 -3.68 17.01 2.06
N GLU A 19 -4.77 16.48 1.50
CA GLU A 19 -5.34 16.98 0.25
C GLU A 19 -6.14 18.25 0.59
N ASN A 20 -5.52 19.42 0.54
CA ASN A 20 -5.71 20.24 -0.66
C ASN A 20 -4.40 20.61 -1.38
N THR A 21 -3.26 19.98 -1.07
CA THR A 21 -1.97 20.42 -1.67
C THR A 21 -1.10 19.34 -2.30
N ALA A 22 -1.25 18.05 -1.97
CA ALA A 22 -0.41 16.98 -2.54
C ALA A 22 -1.24 16.01 -3.39
N GLU A 23 -1.57 16.43 -4.62
CA GLU A 23 -2.30 15.59 -5.58
C GLU A 23 -1.55 14.28 -5.89
N PRO A 24 -2.17 13.09 -5.82
CA PRO A 24 -1.51 11.84 -6.15
C PRO A 24 -0.93 11.88 -7.57
N TYR A 25 0.13 11.12 -7.82
CA TYR A 25 0.65 10.98 -9.18
C TYR A 25 -0.41 10.29 -10.07
N ALA A 26 -0.42 10.64 -11.35
CA ALA A 26 -1.19 9.90 -12.32
C ALA A 26 -0.65 8.47 -12.42
N THR A 27 -1.52 7.48 -12.22
CA THR A 27 -1.12 6.08 -12.15
C THR A 27 -1.70 5.28 -13.31
N ARG A 28 -0.90 4.37 -13.88
CA ARG A 28 -1.37 3.34 -14.82
C ARG A 28 -1.34 1.97 -14.14
N ARG A 29 -2.45 1.23 -14.24
CA ARG A 29 -2.54 -0.18 -13.81
C ARG A 29 -1.98 -1.07 -14.91
N ASP A 30 -1.15 -2.02 -14.53
CA ASP A 30 -0.68 -3.12 -15.36
C ASP A 30 -0.94 -4.46 -14.66
N LEU A 31 -1.36 -5.46 -15.44
CA LEU A 31 -1.62 -6.80 -14.93
C LEU A 31 -0.33 -7.61 -15.04
N GLY A 32 0.15 -8.14 -13.92
CA GLY A 32 1.29 -9.04 -13.93
C GLY A 32 1.02 -10.31 -14.73
N TYR A 33 2.07 -11.08 -14.98
CA TYR A 33 2.01 -12.38 -15.69
C TYR A 33 1.02 -13.40 -15.09
N ASN A 34 0.44 -13.15 -13.92
CA ASN A 34 -0.65 -13.92 -13.32
C ASN A 34 -1.68 -13.01 -12.63
N SER A 35 -2.92 -13.47 -12.50
CA SER A 35 -4.07 -12.73 -11.94
C SER A 35 -3.97 -12.40 -10.43
N THR A 36 -2.81 -12.61 -9.82
CA THR A 36 -2.59 -12.36 -8.38
C THR A 36 -1.60 -11.23 -8.12
N LYS A 37 -0.94 -10.72 -9.17
CA LYS A 37 0.04 -9.63 -9.09
C LYS A 37 -0.44 -8.45 -9.92
N TYR A 38 -0.58 -7.31 -9.28
CA TYR A 38 -1.01 -6.06 -9.90
C TYR A 38 0.07 -5.01 -9.71
N TYR A 39 0.35 -4.26 -10.77
CA TYR A 39 1.35 -3.20 -10.77
C TYR A 39 0.67 -1.87 -11.03
N TRP A 40 0.99 -0.88 -10.22
CA TRP A 40 0.60 0.51 -10.44
C TRP A 40 1.86 1.32 -10.64
N LYS A 41 2.02 1.89 -11.82
CA LYS A 41 3.15 2.76 -12.15
C LYS A 41 2.70 4.22 -12.08
N ALA A 42 3.53 5.06 -11.50
CA ALA A 42 3.36 6.51 -11.43
C ALA A 42 4.65 7.20 -11.88
N ASP A 43 4.58 8.08 -12.86
CA ASP A 43 5.75 8.82 -13.34
C ASP A 43 5.75 10.25 -12.76
N ASP A 44 6.81 10.61 -12.06
CA ASP A 44 7.10 11.97 -11.64
C ASP A 44 7.78 12.72 -12.79
N VAL A 45 6.96 13.32 -13.64
CA VAL A 45 7.38 14.07 -14.82
C VAL A 45 8.31 15.24 -14.46
N GLU A 46 8.15 15.84 -13.28
CA GLU A 46 8.95 16.98 -12.82
C GLU A 46 10.23 16.54 -12.10
N GLY A 47 10.17 15.45 -11.35
CA GLY A 47 11.28 14.91 -10.55
C GLY A 47 12.18 13.90 -11.28
N GLY A 48 11.77 13.41 -12.45
CA GLY A 48 12.51 12.40 -13.23
C GLY A 48 12.65 11.06 -12.50
N ALA A 49 11.59 10.66 -11.79
CA ALA A 49 11.52 9.39 -11.06
C ALA A 49 10.25 8.63 -11.47
N SER A 50 10.37 7.32 -11.63
CA SER A 50 9.21 6.44 -11.84
C SER A 50 9.00 5.62 -10.58
N TYR A 51 7.78 5.59 -10.08
CA TYR A 51 7.39 4.82 -8.91
C TYR A 51 6.58 3.60 -9.33
N VAL A 52 6.78 2.50 -8.62
CA VAL A 52 5.96 1.29 -8.79
C VAL A 52 5.40 0.86 -7.45
N MET A 53 4.11 0.57 -7.43
CA MET A 53 3.43 -0.14 -6.36
C MET A 53 3.03 -1.52 -6.89
N LYS A 54 3.51 -2.57 -6.22
CA LYS A 54 3.16 -3.96 -6.48
C LYS A 54 2.17 -4.41 -5.41
N ILE A 55 1.05 -4.97 -5.84
CA ILE A 55 0.05 -5.59 -4.96
C ILE A 55 -0.01 -7.06 -5.30
N PHE A 56 0.28 -7.91 -4.30
CA PHE A 56 0.08 -9.35 -4.39
C PHE A 56 -1.14 -9.76 -3.57
N LYS A 57 -2.15 -10.31 -4.24
CA LYS A 57 -3.39 -10.78 -3.59
C LYS A 57 -3.28 -12.26 -3.27
N LYS A 58 -3.56 -12.62 -2.02
CA LYS A 58 -3.52 -14.02 -1.56
C LYS A 58 -4.69 -14.33 -0.64
N GLU A 59 -5.41 -15.40 -0.94
CA GLU A 59 -6.42 -15.94 -0.03
C GLU A 59 -5.77 -16.44 1.27
N VAL A 60 -6.35 -16.07 2.41
CA VAL A 60 -5.87 -16.48 3.73
C VAL A 60 -6.30 -17.94 3.99
N LYS A 61 -5.34 -18.86 3.91
CA LYS A 61 -5.55 -20.32 4.09
C LYS A 61 -4.93 -20.92 5.36
N GLY A 62 -4.15 -20.15 6.11
CA GLY A 62 -3.34 -20.65 7.24
C GLY A 62 -4.17 -20.96 8.50
N TYR A 63 -3.77 -22.01 9.23
CA TYR A 63 -4.40 -22.41 10.50
C TYR A 63 -4.25 -21.34 11.61
N ASP A 64 -3.14 -20.60 11.59
CA ASP A 64 -2.80 -19.60 12.63
C ASP A 64 -3.65 -18.32 12.54
N LYS A 65 -4.38 -18.15 11.43
CA LYS A 65 -5.27 -17.00 11.17
C LYS A 65 -6.68 -17.48 10.83
N LEU A 66 -7.16 -18.48 11.58
CA LEU A 66 -8.46 -19.13 11.35
C LEU A 66 -9.64 -18.14 11.29
N HIS A 67 -9.57 -17.07 12.09
CA HIS A 67 -10.59 -16.01 12.13
C HIS A 67 -10.62 -15.13 10.87
N LEU A 68 -9.61 -15.23 10.00
CA LEU A 68 -9.51 -14.54 8.71
C LEU A 68 -9.68 -15.49 7.53
N ARG A 69 -10.02 -16.77 7.75
CA ARG A 69 -10.13 -17.75 6.66
C ARG A 69 -11.22 -17.35 5.66
N GLY A 70 -10.94 -17.51 4.37
CA GLY A 70 -11.89 -17.16 3.29
C GLY A 70 -11.90 -15.66 2.94
N THR A 71 -10.91 -14.91 3.42
CA THR A 71 -10.68 -13.50 3.08
C THR A 71 -9.37 -13.35 2.29
N VAL A 72 -9.10 -12.14 1.80
CA VAL A 72 -7.89 -11.82 1.04
C VAL A 72 -6.91 -11.01 1.87
N LEU A 73 -5.63 -11.35 1.72
CA LEU A 73 -4.48 -10.55 2.12
C LEU A 73 -3.93 -9.80 0.91
N TYR A 74 -3.71 -8.51 1.08
CA TYR A 74 -2.94 -7.69 0.14
C TYR A 74 -1.52 -7.51 0.66
N ASP A 75 -0.54 -7.97 -0.09
CA ASP A 75 0.87 -7.68 0.17
C ASP A 75 1.35 -6.58 -0.76
N ILE A 76 1.64 -5.42 -0.18
CA ILE A 76 1.93 -4.17 -0.88
C ILE A 76 3.41 -3.86 -0.74
N ALA A 77 4.05 -3.69 -1.88
CA ALA A 77 5.44 -3.27 -1.95
C ALA A 77 5.52 -2.01 -2.83
N PHE A 78 6.28 -1.01 -2.37
CA PHE A 78 6.43 0.26 -3.07
C PHE A 78 7.90 0.63 -3.20
N GLY A 79 8.33 1.07 -4.38
CA GLY A 79 9.67 1.59 -4.59
C GLY A 79 9.80 2.46 -5.83
N VAL A 80 11.04 2.82 -6.12
CA VAL A 80 11.42 3.59 -7.31
C VAL A 80 11.96 2.63 -8.35
N LEU A 81 11.53 2.80 -9.59
CA LEU A 81 12.17 2.15 -10.72
C LEU A 81 13.45 2.93 -11.03
N GLU A 82 14.59 2.30 -10.77
CA GLU A 82 15.89 2.81 -11.19
C GLU A 82 16.25 2.34 -12.61
N ASP A 83 15.72 1.19 -13.02
CA ASP A 83 15.79 0.63 -14.37
C ASP A 83 14.39 0.19 -14.89
N GLU A 84 14.23 0.05 -16.21
CA GLU A 84 12.95 -0.28 -16.87
C GLU A 84 12.44 -1.70 -16.63
N GLU A 85 13.18 -2.55 -15.91
CA GLU A 85 12.77 -3.94 -15.64
C GLU A 85 11.85 -4.06 -14.41
N TYR A 86 10.60 -4.45 -14.68
CA TYR A 86 9.47 -4.58 -13.75
C TYR A 86 9.67 -5.57 -12.58
N ASP A 87 10.77 -6.32 -12.52
CA ASP A 87 10.97 -7.41 -11.56
C ASP A 87 11.88 -7.07 -10.37
N PHE A 88 12.68 -6.00 -10.45
CA PHE A 88 13.52 -5.53 -9.35
C PHE A 88 13.08 -4.14 -8.91
N VAL A 89 12.09 -4.09 -8.01
CA VAL A 89 11.84 -2.89 -7.22
C VAL A 89 13.00 -2.78 -6.25
N ASP A 90 13.92 -1.85 -6.51
CA ASP A 90 14.85 -1.46 -5.47
C ASP A 90 14.07 -0.65 -4.42
N TYR A 91 13.85 -1.26 -3.26
CA TYR A 91 13.18 -0.63 -2.11
C TYR A 91 14.10 0.38 -1.42
N HIS A 92 15.35 0.50 -1.86
CA HIS A 92 16.24 1.59 -1.51
C HIS A 92 15.66 2.87 -2.11
N ALA A 93 15.02 3.62 -1.24
CA ALA A 93 14.67 4.99 -1.51
C ALA A 93 15.95 5.78 -1.83
N THR A 94 16.32 5.89 -3.11
CA THR A 94 17.38 6.82 -3.48
C THR A 94 16.98 8.24 -3.08
N ASN A 95 18.00 9.10 -2.97
CA ASN A 95 17.89 10.52 -2.62
C ASN A 95 16.78 11.30 -3.36
N LYS A 96 16.27 10.77 -4.49
CA LYS A 96 15.12 11.30 -5.25
C LYS A 96 13.78 11.25 -4.48
N THR A 97 13.57 10.26 -3.61
CA THR A 97 12.33 10.12 -2.81
C THR A 97 12.38 10.82 -1.45
N ALA A 98 13.57 11.22 -1.01
CA ALA A 98 13.82 11.70 0.35
C ALA A 98 13.30 13.12 0.62
N LYS A 99 12.79 13.82 -0.40
CA LYS A 99 12.12 15.11 -0.19
C LYS A 99 10.76 14.87 0.45
N LEU A 100 10.55 15.41 1.65
CA LEU A 100 9.33 15.24 2.46
C LEU A 100 8.01 15.53 1.69
N GLY A 101 8.05 16.46 0.72
CA GLY A 101 6.92 16.75 -0.17
C GLY A 101 6.57 15.57 -1.10
N ASN A 102 7.57 14.89 -1.63
CA ASN A 102 7.39 13.70 -2.47
C ASN A 102 6.86 12.53 -1.65
N MET A 103 7.27 12.38 -0.38
CA MET A 103 6.75 11.32 0.49
C MET A 103 5.24 11.40 0.71
N ARG A 104 4.67 12.60 0.90
CA ARG A 104 3.22 12.76 1.06
C ARG A 104 2.47 12.41 -0.23
N ARG A 105 2.99 12.87 -1.36
CA ARG A 105 2.44 12.56 -2.69
C ARG A 105 2.51 11.07 -3.01
N VAL A 106 3.60 10.41 -2.65
CA VAL A 106 3.78 8.96 -2.73
C VAL A 106 2.75 8.22 -1.88
N MET A 107 2.55 8.63 -0.62
CA MET A 107 1.52 8.03 0.24
C MET A 107 0.12 8.18 -0.35
N ALA A 108 -0.24 9.38 -0.82
CA ALA A 108 -1.51 9.63 -1.50
C ALA A 108 -1.68 8.74 -2.74
N THR A 109 -0.60 8.54 -3.51
CA THR A 109 -0.61 7.67 -4.69
C THR A 109 -0.85 6.20 -4.33
N VAL A 110 -0.15 5.68 -3.32
CA VAL A 110 -0.34 4.31 -2.83
C VAL A 110 -1.77 4.08 -2.36
N ILE A 111 -2.33 5.01 -1.58
CA ILE A 111 -3.69 4.93 -1.07
C ILE A 111 -4.71 5.00 -2.21
N SER A 112 -4.55 5.95 -3.15
CA SER A 112 -5.42 6.10 -4.31
C SER A 112 -5.43 4.85 -5.20
N SER A 113 -4.27 4.25 -5.45
CA SER A 113 -4.18 3.01 -6.23
C SER A 113 -4.76 1.80 -5.48
N LEU A 114 -4.53 1.72 -4.17
CA LEU A 114 -5.12 0.67 -3.33
C LEU A 114 -6.65 0.74 -3.33
N LYS A 115 -7.23 1.95 -3.26
CA LYS A 115 -8.68 2.16 -3.40
C LYS A 115 -9.22 1.58 -4.69
N LYS A 116 -8.56 1.88 -5.81
CA LYS A 116 -8.97 1.36 -7.13
C LYS A 116 -8.96 -0.16 -7.15
N GLU A 117 -7.94 -0.81 -6.57
CA GLU A 117 -7.90 -2.28 -6.47
C GLU A 117 -9.00 -2.88 -5.61
N ILE A 118 -9.34 -2.24 -4.49
CA ILE A 118 -10.45 -2.69 -3.65
C ILE A 118 -11.78 -2.50 -4.38
N GLN A 119 -11.94 -1.40 -5.13
CA GLN A 119 -13.12 -1.16 -5.94
C GLN A 119 -13.29 -2.22 -7.03
N PHE A 120 -12.21 -2.60 -7.73
CA PHE A 120 -12.25 -3.72 -8.67
C PHE A 120 -12.66 -5.03 -7.98
N ASP A 121 -12.15 -5.32 -6.79
CA ASP A 121 -12.54 -6.52 -6.04
C ASP A 121 -14.02 -6.50 -5.60
N ILE A 122 -14.57 -5.32 -5.29
CA ILE A 122 -16.01 -5.17 -5.02
C ILE A 122 -16.83 -5.47 -6.28
N GLU A 123 -16.43 -4.90 -7.42
CA GLU A 123 -17.11 -5.07 -8.70
C GLU A 123 -17.04 -6.50 -9.23
N ASP A 124 -15.91 -7.18 -8.98
CA ASP A 124 -15.65 -8.57 -9.37
C ASP A 124 -16.12 -9.60 -8.32
N GLU A 125 -16.88 -9.17 -7.30
CA GLU A 125 -17.43 -9.99 -6.21
C GLU A 125 -16.37 -10.86 -5.49
N GLN A 126 -15.15 -10.34 -5.34
CA GLN A 126 -14.05 -11.03 -4.68
C GLN A 126 -14.24 -11.09 -3.16
N PRO A 127 -13.63 -12.07 -2.46
CA PRO A 127 -13.71 -12.14 -1.01
C PRO A 127 -13.13 -10.88 -0.36
N PRO A 128 -13.64 -10.48 0.82
CA PRO A 128 -13.26 -9.21 1.44
C PRO A 128 -11.78 -9.19 1.83
N VAL A 129 -11.17 -8.02 1.75
CA VAL A 129 -9.81 -7.80 2.25
C VAL A 129 -9.85 -7.71 3.77
N SER A 130 -9.10 -8.57 4.45
CA SER A 130 -9.00 -8.60 5.92
C SER A 130 -7.62 -8.21 6.43
N MET A 131 -6.62 -8.22 5.55
CA MET A 131 -5.24 -7.94 5.91
C MET A 131 -4.52 -7.19 4.81
N ILE A 132 -3.73 -6.20 5.23
CA ILE A 132 -2.80 -5.49 4.37
C ILE A 132 -1.41 -5.60 5.00
N THR A 133 -0.43 -6.06 4.24
CA THR A 133 0.98 -5.95 4.59
C THR A 133 1.62 -4.90 3.69
N MET A 134 2.48 -4.08 4.27
CA MET A 134 3.16 -3.01 3.53
C MET A 134 4.64 -2.97 3.92
N GLN A 135 5.51 -2.98 2.93
CA GLN A 135 6.95 -2.80 3.13
C GLN A 135 7.33 -1.32 2.91
N PRO A 136 7.53 -0.52 3.97
CA PRO A 136 7.98 0.86 3.81
C PRO A 136 9.40 0.91 3.23
N THR A 137 9.66 1.91 2.40
CA THR A 137 11.00 2.16 1.86
C THR A 137 12.00 2.44 2.97
N LYS A 138 13.24 1.98 2.78
CA LYS A 138 14.36 2.18 3.70
C LYS A 138 15.54 2.79 2.97
N GLU A 139 16.17 3.79 3.58
CA GLU A 139 17.45 4.31 3.10
C GLU A 139 18.60 3.38 3.53
N THR A 140 18.49 2.80 4.73
CA THR A 140 19.41 1.78 5.26
C THR A 140 18.63 0.74 6.07
N ASN A 141 19.24 -0.41 6.37
CA ASN A 141 18.61 -1.47 7.17
C ASN A 141 18.17 -1.01 8.57
N PHE A 142 18.74 0.07 9.09
CA PHE A 142 18.45 0.65 10.41
C PHE A 142 17.56 1.90 10.35
N ASP A 143 17.07 2.31 9.16
CA ASP A 143 16.22 3.49 9.03
C ASP A 143 14.73 3.15 9.18
N ASP A 144 14.22 3.30 10.40
CA ASP A 144 12.80 3.10 10.69
C ASP A 144 12.00 4.42 10.69
N ARG A 145 12.61 5.57 10.37
CA ARG A 145 11.92 6.88 10.41
C ARG A 145 10.72 6.90 9.47
N ARG A 146 10.89 6.35 8.25
CA ARG A 146 9.82 6.27 7.26
C ARG A 146 8.72 5.32 7.74
N ALA A 147 9.09 4.12 8.20
CA ALA A 147 8.14 3.16 8.76
C ALA A 147 7.29 3.79 9.88
N ASN A 148 7.90 4.59 10.76
CA ASN A 148 7.19 5.31 11.81
C ASN A 148 6.18 6.34 11.27
N VAL A 149 6.52 7.08 10.21
CA VAL A 149 5.60 8.02 9.55
C VAL A 149 4.42 7.28 8.92
N TYR A 150 4.71 6.22 8.16
CA TYR A 150 3.68 5.35 7.58
C TYR A 150 2.76 4.76 8.65
N MET A 151 3.33 4.23 9.74
CA MET A 151 2.56 3.66 10.84
C MET A 151 1.70 4.69 11.58
N ALA A 152 2.24 5.86 11.90
CA ALA A 152 1.48 6.91 12.58
C ALA A 152 0.29 7.34 11.74
N TYR A 153 0.52 7.47 10.43
CA TYR A 153 -0.51 7.79 9.48
C TYR A 153 -1.55 6.69 9.34
N ILE A 154 -1.14 5.44 9.16
CA ILE A 154 -2.04 4.27 9.07
C ILE A 154 -2.86 4.16 10.36
N LYS A 155 -2.23 4.18 11.53
CA LYS A 155 -2.93 4.06 12.83
C LYS A 155 -4.00 5.14 13.02
N LYS A 156 -3.73 6.35 12.57
CA LYS A 156 -4.66 7.48 12.70
C LYS A 156 -5.89 7.32 11.80
N ASN A 157 -5.73 6.70 10.64
CA ASN A 157 -6.75 6.67 9.60
C ASN A 157 -7.37 5.27 9.36
N MET A 158 -6.95 4.24 10.10
CA MET A 158 -7.54 2.90 10.02
C MET A 158 -8.81 2.80 10.89
N PRO A 159 -9.74 1.87 10.58
CA PRO A 159 -10.96 1.70 11.35
C PRO A 159 -10.67 1.40 12.82
N ALA A 160 -11.57 1.85 13.70
CA ALA A 160 -11.53 1.45 15.10
C ALA A 160 -11.57 -0.09 15.19
N GLY A 161 -10.67 -0.66 15.99
CA GLY A 161 -10.52 -2.12 16.10
C GLY A 161 -9.51 -2.74 15.14
N SER A 162 -8.96 -1.98 14.19
CA SER A 162 -7.81 -2.45 13.40
C SER A 162 -6.57 -2.62 14.27
N ARG A 163 -5.84 -3.71 14.05
CA ARG A 163 -4.53 -3.93 14.64
C ARG A 163 -3.46 -3.51 13.65
N VAL A 164 -2.61 -2.56 14.06
CA VAL A 164 -1.48 -2.10 13.26
C VAL A 164 -0.18 -2.39 14.00
N GLU A 165 0.64 -3.25 13.44
CA GLU A 165 1.90 -3.71 14.02
C GLU A 165 3.03 -3.53 13.02
N TYR A 166 4.22 -3.21 13.53
CA TYR A 166 5.44 -3.24 12.72
C TYR A 166 6.27 -4.45 13.11
N GLN A 167 6.58 -5.26 12.11
CA GLN A 167 7.43 -6.43 12.23
C GLN A 167 8.82 -6.04 11.73
N GLU A 168 9.74 -5.81 12.69
CA GLU A 168 11.14 -5.50 12.39
C GLU A 168 11.77 -6.58 11.51
N LYS A 169 11.45 -7.85 11.81
CA LYS A 169 11.81 -9.00 10.99
C LYS A 169 11.00 -8.98 9.69
N GLY A 170 11.60 -8.43 8.65
CA GLY A 170 10.99 -8.30 7.31
C GLY A 170 10.66 -6.87 6.90
N ASN A 171 10.84 -5.90 7.81
CA ASN A 171 10.51 -4.49 7.57
C ASN A 171 9.08 -4.35 7.02
N THR A 172 8.10 -4.86 7.77
CA THR A 172 6.72 -4.96 7.30
C THR A 172 5.76 -4.35 8.31
N ILE A 173 4.93 -3.43 7.85
CA ILE A 173 3.76 -2.96 8.58
C ILE A 173 2.62 -3.93 8.26
N VAL A 174 2.05 -4.55 9.29
CA VAL A 174 0.91 -5.47 9.20
C VAL A 174 -0.32 -4.75 9.74
N ILE A 175 -1.37 -4.73 8.93
CA ILE A 175 -2.66 -4.14 9.22
C ILE A 175 -3.68 -5.27 9.17
N GLU A 176 -4.19 -5.67 10.33
CA GLU A 176 -5.33 -6.58 10.42
C GLU A 176 -6.59 -5.74 10.59
N LEU A 177 -7.51 -5.84 9.63
CA LEU A 177 -8.76 -5.11 9.62
C LEU A 177 -9.77 -5.83 10.51
N PRO A 178 -10.69 -5.11 11.17
CA PRO A 178 -11.69 -5.73 12.02
C PRO A 178 -12.59 -6.64 11.19
N THR A 179 -12.72 -7.89 11.64
CA THR A 179 -13.72 -8.83 11.12
C THR A 179 -15.05 -8.59 11.81
N GLU A 180 -15.77 -7.55 11.38
CA GLU A 180 -17.24 -7.54 11.52
C GLU A 180 -17.89 -8.48 10.50
#